data_AF-A0A350EZC1-F1
#
_entry.id   AF-A0A350EZC1-F1
#
_cell.length_a   1.000
_cell.length_b   1.000
_cell.length_c   1.000
_cell.angle_alpha   90.00
_cell.angle_beta   90.00
_cell.angle_gamma   90.00
#
_symmetry.space_group_name_H-M   'P 1'
#
loop_
_entity.id
_entity.type
_entity.pdbx_description
1 polymer ?
#
loop_
_entity_poly.entity_id
_entity_poly.type
_entity_poly.pdbx_seq_one_letter_code
_entity_poly.pdbx_strand_id
1 'polypeptide(L)' 'VPMQPKVTGLSMLPDGFFQITAEGTPSLAYDVEYRNDVAAGMWLLLTNLTANPGTGALNFIDPEAANLAQRFYRFTLP' A
#
# COMPACT_ATOMS: atom_id res chain seq x y z
N VAL A 1 -2.86 -21.34 -2.61
CA VAL A 1 -2.48 -20.55 -1.41
C VAL A 1 -2.48 -19.09 -1.80
N PRO A 2 -3.09 -18.18 -1.02
CA PRO A 2 -3.02 -16.75 -1.30
C PRO A 2 -1.57 -16.28 -1.38
N MET A 3 -1.27 -15.45 -2.37
CA MET A 3 0.08 -14.89 -2.54
C MET A 3 0.26 -13.73 -1.55
N GLN A 4 1.42 -13.67 -0.91
CA GLN A 4 1.84 -12.47 -0.20
C GLN A 4 1.98 -11.33 -1.21
N PRO A 5 1.33 -10.18 -0.97
CA PRO A 5 1.38 -9.07 -1.92
C PRO A 5 2.83 -8.62 -2.11
N LYS A 6 3.25 -8.48 -3.36
CA LYS A 6 4.60 -8.08 -3.74
C LYS A 6 4.59 -6.66 -4.28
N VAL A 7 5.28 -5.75 -3.60
CA VAL A 7 5.50 -4.39 -4.12
C VAL A 7 6.34 -4.46 -5.40
N THR A 8 5.85 -3.82 -6.46
CA THR A 8 6.47 -3.77 -7.78
C THR A 8 6.96 -2.37 -8.17
N GLY A 9 6.47 -1.33 -7.50
CA GLY A 9 6.84 0.05 -7.79
C GLY A 9 6.48 1.00 -6.67
N LEU A 10 7.32 2.04 -6.53
CA LEU A 10 7.16 3.14 -5.58
C LEU A 10 7.49 4.42 -6.32
N SER A 11 6.63 5.43 -6.22
CA SER A 11 6.86 6.74 -6.86
C SER A 11 6.27 7.86 -6.01
N MET A 12 7.00 8.97 -5.90
CA MET A 12 6.38 10.25 -5.58
C MET A 12 5.79 10.86 -6.85
N LEU A 13 4.57 11.36 -6.75
CA LEU A 13 3.89 12.10 -7.81
C LEU A 13 4.21 13.61 -7.70
N PRO A 14 4.00 14.41 -8.77
CA PRO A 14 4.36 15.83 -8.78
C PRO A 14 3.68 16.69 -7.71
N ASP A 15 2.53 16.25 -7.20
CA ASP A 15 1.77 16.86 -6.09
C ASP A 15 2.26 16.40 -4.70
N GLY A 16 3.31 15.58 -4.64
CA GLY A 16 3.84 15.00 -3.41
C GLY A 16 3.09 13.76 -2.93
N PHE A 17 2.06 13.30 -3.65
CA PHE A 17 1.36 12.07 -3.29
C PHE A 17 2.28 10.87 -3.48
N PHE A 18 2.10 9.84 -2.66
CA PHE A 18 2.93 8.65 -2.73
C PHE A 18 2.15 7.51 -3.38
N GLN A 19 2.61 7.05 -4.54
CA GLN A 19 2.04 5.93 -5.27
C GLN A 19 2.81 4.64 -4.97
N ILE A 20 2.06 3.56 -4.71
CA ILE A 20 2.58 2.21 -4.55
C ILE A 20 1.85 1.28 -5.51
N THR A 21 2.61 0.54 -6.31
CA THR A 21 2.08 -0.57 -7.10
C THR A 21 2.54 -1.89 -6.51
N ALA A 22 1.64 -2.87 -6.48
CA ALA A 22 1.90 -4.21 -6.02
C ALA A 22 1.13 -5.24 -6.85
N GLU A 23 1.47 -6.51 -6.65
CA GLU A 23 0.76 -7.65 -7.25
C GLU A 23 0.34 -8.62 -6.14
N GLY A 24 -0.89 -9.12 -6.24
CA GLY A 24 -1.52 -10.04 -5.31
C GLY A 24 -2.37 -11.08 -6.03
N THR A 25 -3.05 -11.93 -5.27
CA THR A 25 -3.99 -12.91 -5.79
C THR A 25 -5.21 -12.18 -6.36
N PRO A 26 -5.58 -12.40 -7.63
CA PRO A 26 -6.73 -11.74 -8.24
C PRO A 26 -8.01 -11.89 -7.41
N SER A 27 -8.79 -10.82 -7.33
CA SER A 27 -10.05 -10.73 -6.56
C SER A 27 -9.92 -10.87 -5.05
N LEU A 28 -8.70 -10.97 -4.50
CA LEU A 28 -8.48 -10.97 -3.06
C LEU A 28 -8.30 -9.54 -2.53
N ALA A 29 -8.85 -9.28 -1.34
CA ALA A 29 -8.64 -8.02 -0.63
C ALA A 29 -7.36 -8.07 0.20
N TYR A 30 -6.69 -6.92 0.26
CA TYR A 30 -5.48 -6.68 1.03
C TYR A 30 -5.61 -5.40 1.83
N ASP A 31 -5.01 -5.38 3.00
CA ASP A 31 -4.96 -4.21 3.84
C ASP A 31 -3.67 -3.45 3.54
N VAL A 32 -3.79 -2.14 3.35
CA VAL A 32 -2.66 -1.23 3.33
C VAL A 32 -2.60 -0.58 4.70
N GLU A 33 -1.52 -0.82 5.41
CA GLU A 33 -1.28 -0.23 6.71
C GLU A 33 -0.08 0.71 6.64
N TYR A 34 -0.08 1.70 7.54
CA TYR A 34 0.98 2.69 7.61
C TYR A 34 1.45 2.94 9.04
N ARG A 35 2.61 3.59 9.13
CA ARG A 35 3.09 4.29 10.32
C ARG A 35 4.05 5.40 9.91
N ASN A 36 4.16 6.45 10.72
CA ASN A 36 5.03 7.60 10.40
C ASN A 36 6.43 7.49 11.05
N ASP A 37 6.62 6.51 11.93
CA ASP A 37 7.90 6.21 12.58
C ASP A 37 8.17 4.69 12.49
N VAL A 38 9.37 4.31 12.07
CA VAL A 38 9.75 2.89 11.92
C VAL A 38 10.11 2.24 13.26
N ALA A 39 10.53 3.03 14.25
CA ALA A 39 10.97 2.59 15.57
C ALA A 39 9.86 2.63 16.62
N ALA A 40 8.77 3.36 16.36
CA ALA A 40 7.68 3.56 17.30
C ALA A 40 6.29 3.48 16.64
N GLY A 41 5.27 3.25 17.47
CA GLY A 41 3.87 3.23 17.05
C GLY A 41 3.38 1.89 16.47
N MET A 42 2.06 1.76 16.41
CA MET A 42 1.40 0.63 15.78
C MET A 42 1.23 0.89 14.29
N TRP A 43 1.13 -0.19 13.51
CA TRP A 43 0.60 -0.11 12.17
C TRP A 43 -0.89 0.24 12.24
N LEU A 44 -1.29 1.27 11.50
CA LEU A 44 -2.66 1.73 11.40
C LEU A 44 -3.20 1.39 10.02
N LEU A 45 -4.44 0.92 9.95
CA LEU A 45 -5.11 0.69 8.68
C LEU A 45 -5.26 2.01 7.93
N LEU A 46 -4.70 2.07 6.72
CA LEU A 46 -4.85 3.20 5.80
C LEU A 46 -6.06 2.99 4.91
N THR A 47 -6.16 1.81 4.28
CA THR A 47 -7.25 1.43 3.39
C THR A 47 -7.26 -0.07 3.10
N ASN A 48 -8.31 -0.57 2.46
CA ASN A 48 -8.36 -1.92 1.89
C ASN A 48 -8.38 -1.80 0.35
N LEU A 49 -7.65 -2.68 -0.33
CA LEU A 49 -7.58 -2.75 -1.79
C LEU A 49 -7.87 -4.17 -2.27
N THR A 50 -8.79 -4.27 -3.22
CA THR A 50 -9.03 -5.53 -3.92
C THR A 50 -8.13 -5.61 -5.14
N ALA A 51 -7.33 -6.68 -5.21
CA ALA A 51 -6.49 -6.95 -6.37
C ALA A 51 -7.35 -7.15 -7.63
N ASN A 52 -6.89 -6.59 -8.74
CA ASN A 52 -7.60 -6.66 -10.01
C ASN A 52 -7.93 -8.13 -10.37
N PRO A 53 -9.18 -8.46 -10.76
CA PRO A 53 -9.60 -9.84 -11.02
C PRO A 53 -8.89 -10.54 -12.19
N GLY A 54 -8.36 -9.80 -13.16
CA GLY A 54 -7.68 -10.35 -14.33
C GLY A 54 -6.16 -10.41 -14.20
N THR A 55 -5.56 -9.47 -13.47
CA THR A 55 -4.10 -9.32 -13.42
C THR A 55 -3.49 -9.50 -12.03
N GLY A 56 -4.30 -9.41 -10.97
CA GLY A 56 -3.79 -9.38 -9.59
C GLY A 56 -3.14 -8.04 -9.20
N ALA A 57 -3.18 -7.03 -10.08
CA ALA A 57 -2.57 -5.74 -9.81
C ALA A 57 -3.28 -4.98 -8.68
N LEU A 58 -2.49 -4.36 -7.82
CA LEU A 58 -2.87 -3.43 -6.76
C LEU A 58 -2.21 -2.09 -7.06
N ASN A 59 -3.00 -1.01 -7.02
CA ASN A 59 -2.49 0.35 -7.16
C ASN A 59 -3.09 1.22 -6.07
N PHE A 60 -2.22 1.92 -5.35
CA PHE A 60 -2.56 2.73 -4.20
C PHE A 60 -1.90 4.10 -4.33
N ILE A 61 -2.63 5.16 -3.97
CA ILE A 61 -2.08 6.52 -3.87
C ILE A 61 -2.45 7.06 -2.48
N ASP A 62 -1.44 7.48 -1.73
CA ASP A 62 -1.57 8.16 -0.45
C ASP A 62 -1.42 9.68 -0.64
N PRO A 63 -2.52 10.45 -0.62
CA PRO A 63 -2.44 11.91 -0.73
C PRO A 63 -1.92 12.59 0.54
N GLU A 64 -2.06 11.95 1.71
CA GLU A 64 -1.59 12.55 2.97
C GLU A 64 -0.07 12.54 3.07
N ALA A 65 0.60 11.65 2.33
CA ALA A 65 2.05 11.56 2.26
C ALA A 65 2.72 12.90 1.89
N ALA A 66 2.04 13.74 1.10
CA ALA A 66 2.54 15.06 0.72
C ALA A 66 2.82 16.00 1.91
N ASN A 67 2.17 15.75 3.06
CA ASN A 67 2.30 16.57 4.26
C ASN A 67 3.23 15.96 5.31
N LEU A 68 3.93 14.86 4.98
CA LEU A 68 4.75 14.09 5.91
C LEU A 68 6.19 14.03 5.40
N ALA A 69 7.16 14.21 6.30
CA ALA A 69 8.58 14.04 5.96
C ALA A 69 8.93 12.59 5.62
N GLN A 70 8.21 11.63 6.23
CA GLN A 70 8.33 10.21 5.97
C GLN A 70 7.05 9.47 6.39
N ARG A 71 6.75 8.37 5.70
CA ARG A 71 5.71 7.40 6.07
C ARG A 71 6.14 6.03 5.57
N PHE A 72 5.84 4.99 6.35
CA PHE A 72 6.16 3.61 6.06
C PHE A 72 4.88 2.85 5.78
N TYR A 73 4.95 1.90 4.84
CA TYR A 73 3.79 1.16 4.36
C TYR A 73 4.05 -0.34 4.44
N ARG A 74 3.00 -1.13 4.68
CA ARG A 74 3.00 -2.57 4.44
C ARG A 74 1.65 -3.01 3.89
N PHE A 75 1.68 -4.10 3.14
CA PHE A 75 0.49 -4.79 2.66
C PHE A 75 0.32 -6.08 3.47
N THR A 76 -0.88 -6.33 3.98
CA THR A 76 -1.20 -7.55 4.73
C THR A 76 -2.44 -8.22 4.16
N LEU A 77 -2.57 -9.52 4.43
CA LEU A 77 -3.89 -10.16 4.37
C LEU A 77 -4.71 -9.67 5.58
N PRO A 78 -6.04 -9.57 5.47
CA PRO A 78 -6.91 -9.28 6.61
C PRO A 78 -6.76 -10.32 7.74
#